data_AF-A3JI63-F1
#
_entry.id   AF-A3JI63-F1
#
_cell.length_a   1.000
_cell.length_b   1.000
_cell.length_c   1.000
_cell.angle_alpha   90.00
_cell.angle_beta   90.00
_cell.angle_gamma   90.00
#
_symmetry.space_group_name_H-M   'P 1'
#
loop_
_entity.id
_entity.type
_entity.pdbx_description
1 polymer ?
#
loop_
_entity_poly.entity_id
_entity_poly.type
_entity_poly.pdbx_seq_one_letter_code
_entity_poly.pdbx_strand_id
1 'polypeptide(L)'
;MGAQQLSLIDDTLNELDEVGQFLPDSFSRRDSDSARKLITKLWQNSEKSLKSSAKALWLKKHQHYTCESRLARNLSRRIMVDEAVVLRWRIEDQWPNVAEGRGVAFRLMDFGDTEYVTDNEDFVDPLQTFIENVFVTNRQQCIWGRYCRLQGSLLPEEIRPYDVAFVLNETSLSTRHFYALFQQEPYAFARYLDDINLDMRRLSRFKVNVPIHILMTKNQRVRDLVLGFAQQVYTNRGISIPTLAQRLDMPAFDLWRLGDLHGEWVLPSQQTLNHLIAESVVKHFV
;
A
#
# COMPACT_ATOMS: atom_id res chain seq x y z
N MET A 1 9.20 21.36 36.62
CA MET A 1 8.14 20.35 36.45
C MET A 1 8.39 19.61 35.16
N GLY A 2 9.18 18.53 35.22
CA GLY A 2 9.59 17.78 34.04
C GLY A 2 9.51 16.29 34.33
N ALA A 3 8.51 15.63 33.75
CA ALA A 3 8.33 14.17 33.72
C ALA A 3 7.12 13.78 32.85
N GLN A 4 7.08 14.16 31.56
CA GLN A 4 6.01 13.72 30.64
C GLN A 4 6.48 13.40 29.20
N GLN A 5 7.77 13.27 28.92
CA GLN A 5 8.29 13.02 27.57
C GLN A 5 9.02 11.67 27.39
N LEU A 6 8.68 10.67 28.21
CA LEU A 6 9.21 9.29 28.09
C LEU A 6 8.26 8.33 27.36
N SER A 7 7.09 8.77 26.88
CA SER A 7 6.03 7.80 26.51
C SER A 7 6.20 7.06 25.19
N LEU A 8 6.99 7.52 24.21
CA LEU A 8 7.05 6.81 22.91
C LEU A 8 8.01 5.61 22.85
N ILE A 9 8.99 5.55 23.76
CA ILE A 9 9.85 4.36 23.93
C ILE A 9 9.12 3.33 24.78
N ASP A 10 8.36 3.76 25.79
CA ASP A 10 7.46 2.88 26.53
C ASP A 10 6.29 2.41 25.65
N ASP A 11 5.75 3.22 24.74
CA ASP A 11 4.67 2.79 23.83
C ASP A 11 5.16 1.78 22.78
N THR A 12 6.40 1.88 22.29
CA THR A 12 6.97 0.87 21.36
C THR A 12 7.43 -0.41 22.07
N LEU A 13 7.83 -0.35 23.35
CA LEU A 13 8.09 -1.52 24.19
C LEU A 13 6.79 -2.17 24.71
N ASN A 14 5.76 -1.38 25.01
CA ASN A 14 4.41 -1.86 25.30
C ASN A 14 3.78 -2.48 24.04
N GLU A 15 3.99 -1.91 22.85
CA GLU A 15 3.60 -2.53 21.57
C GLU A 15 4.36 -3.85 21.32
N LEU A 16 5.62 -3.98 21.75
CA LEU A 16 6.36 -5.25 21.70
C LEU A 16 5.80 -6.31 22.67
N ASP A 17 5.27 -5.90 23.83
CA ASP A 17 4.50 -6.76 24.73
C ASP A 17 3.11 -7.11 24.15
N GLU A 18 2.50 -6.20 23.38
CA GLU A 18 1.28 -6.48 22.61
C GLU A 18 1.52 -7.46 21.45
N VAL A 19 2.69 -7.46 20.78
CA VAL A 19 3.06 -8.53 19.82
C VAL A 19 3.07 -9.90 20.49
N GLY A 20 3.42 -9.95 21.79
CA GLY A 20 3.30 -11.13 22.61
C GLY A 20 1.89 -11.71 22.67
N GLN A 21 0.86 -10.88 22.49
CA GLN A 21 -0.57 -11.24 22.48
C GLN A 21 -1.10 -11.61 21.09
N PHE A 22 -0.40 -11.27 20.00
CA PHE A 22 -0.83 -11.58 18.62
C PHE A 22 -0.40 -12.97 18.11
N LEU A 23 0.42 -13.70 18.87
CA LEU A 23 0.83 -15.06 18.50
C LEU A 23 -0.21 -16.05 19.04
N PRO A 24 -0.76 -16.95 18.21
CA PRO A 24 -1.69 -17.96 18.69
C PRO A 24 -1.07 -18.81 19.81
N ASP A 25 -1.84 -19.08 20.86
CA ASP A 25 -1.43 -19.97 21.97
C ASP A 25 -1.03 -21.38 21.50
N SER A 26 -1.42 -21.76 20.28
CA SER A 26 -1.07 -23.02 19.63
C SER A 26 0.37 -23.09 19.12
N PHE A 27 1.16 -22.02 19.17
CA PHE A 27 2.55 -22.04 18.72
C PHE A 27 3.45 -22.83 19.68
N SER A 28 4.35 -23.63 19.12
CA SER A 28 5.44 -24.18 19.92
C SER A 28 6.32 -23.02 20.42
N ARG A 29 6.87 -23.13 21.64
CA ARG A 29 7.73 -22.08 22.21
C ARG A 29 8.86 -21.64 21.26
N ARG A 30 9.41 -22.59 20.48
CA ARG A 30 10.48 -22.32 19.50
C ARG A 30 9.99 -21.52 18.30
N ASP A 31 8.77 -21.75 17.84
CA ASP A 31 8.16 -21.01 16.73
C ASP A 31 7.75 -19.61 17.17
N SER A 32 7.22 -19.47 18.40
CA SER A 32 6.94 -18.17 19.01
C SER A 32 8.20 -17.30 19.11
N ASP A 33 9.31 -17.84 19.61
CA ASP A 33 10.58 -17.11 19.72
C ASP A 33 11.14 -16.71 18.35
N SER A 34 10.99 -17.58 17.36
CA SER A 34 11.45 -17.33 15.98
C SER A 34 10.61 -16.26 15.29
N ALA A 35 9.28 -16.29 15.48
CA ALA A 35 8.36 -15.30 14.96
C ALA A 35 8.62 -13.92 15.58
N ARG A 36 8.77 -13.83 16.90
CA ARG A 36 9.09 -12.57 17.61
C ARG A 36 10.38 -11.94 17.07
N LYS A 37 11.46 -12.73 16.96
CA LYS A 37 12.74 -12.25 16.41
C LYS A 37 12.61 -11.73 14.98
N LEU A 38 11.81 -12.41 14.15
CA LEU A 38 11.59 -11.98 12.77
C LEU A 38 10.78 -10.69 12.69
N ILE A 39 9.71 -10.56 13.49
CA ILE A 39 8.89 -9.33 13.55
C ILE A 39 9.75 -8.14 13.98
N THR A 40 10.50 -8.26 15.08
CA THR A 40 11.39 -7.19 15.55
C THR A 40 12.39 -6.79 14.47
N LYS A 41 12.97 -7.75 13.75
CA LYS A 41 13.89 -7.48 12.64
C LYS A 41 13.22 -6.73 11.49
N LEU A 42 12.01 -7.14 11.09
CA LEU A 42 11.28 -6.49 9.99
C LEU A 42 10.85 -5.07 10.38
N TRP A 43 10.48 -4.83 11.63
CA TRP A 43 10.18 -3.49 12.14
C TRP A 43 11.41 -2.58 12.14
N GLN A 44 12.56 -3.08 12.60
CA GLN A 44 13.82 -2.33 12.51
C GLN A 44 14.19 -2.00 11.06
N ASN A 45 13.93 -2.92 10.11
CA ASN A 45 14.13 -2.64 8.69
C ASN A 45 13.15 -1.59 8.17
N SER A 46 11.88 -1.63 8.59
CA SER A 46 10.86 -0.63 8.25
C SER A 46 11.27 0.76 8.71
N GLU A 47 11.68 0.92 9.96
CA GLU A 47 12.13 2.20 10.49
C GLU A 47 13.35 2.73 9.73
N LYS A 48 14.35 1.87 9.48
CA LYS A 48 15.54 2.23 8.70
C LYS A 48 15.19 2.65 7.27
N SER A 49 14.30 1.91 6.61
CA SER A 49 13.82 2.20 5.25
C SER A 49 13.11 3.55 5.18
N LEU A 50 12.17 3.78 6.10
CA LEU A 50 11.42 5.04 6.18
C LEU A 50 12.34 6.23 6.46
N LYS A 51 13.27 6.09 7.41
CA LYS A 51 14.26 7.14 7.74
C LYS A 51 15.19 7.44 6.56
N SER A 52 15.65 6.42 5.83
CA SER A 52 16.49 6.57 4.63
C SER A 52 15.74 7.29 3.51
N SER A 53 14.51 6.87 3.21
CA SER A 53 13.64 7.50 2.21
C SER A 53 13.31 8.96 2.55
N ALA A 54 13.00 9.23 3.82
CA ALA A 54 12.81 10.58 4.34
C ALA A 54 14.03 11.46 4.10
N LYS A 55 15.22 10.95 4.44
CA LYS A 55 16.50 11.65 4.26
C LYS A 55 16.78 11.97 2.79
N ALA A 56 16.60 10.99 1.90
CA ALA A 56 16.82 11.19 0.46
C ALA A 56 15.91 12.29 -0.10
N LEU A 57 14.62 12.26 0.25
CA LEU A 57 13.66 13.27 -0.19
C LEU A 57 13.93 14.63 0.46
N TRP A 58 14.35 14.66 1.72
CA TRP A 58 14.74 15.89 2.42
C TRP A 58 15.92 16.55 1.72
N LEU A 59 17.00 15.79 1.46
CA LEU A 59 18.18 16.29 0.76
C LEU A 59 17.83 16.85 -0.62
N LYS A 60 16.95 16.17 -1.38
CA LYS A 60 16.48 16.65 -2.69
C LYS A 60 15.66 17.94 -2.61
N LYS A 61 14.92 18.18 -1.52
CA LYS A 61 13.89 19.24 -1.47
C LYS A 61 14.15 20.39 -0.51
N HIS A 62 15.08 20.28 0.43
CA HIS A 62 15.27 21.28 1.50
C HIS A 62 15.54 22.71 1.00
N GLN A 63 16.12 22.87 -0.19
CA GLN A 63 16.41 24.18 -0.79
C GLN A 63 15.20 24.83 -1.46
N HIS A 64 14.13 24.08 -1.72
CA HIS A 64 12.93 24.54 -2.42
C HIS A 64 11.80 24.96 -1.47
N TYR A 65 12.01 24.84 -0.16
CA TYR A 65 11.01 25.15 0.85
C TYR A 65 11.42 26.39 1.61
N THR A 66 10.43 27.13 2.10
CA THR A 66 10.63 28.35 2.90
C THR A 66 10.63 28.10 4.40
N CYS A 67 10.13 26.94 4.84
CA CYS A 67 10.14 26.52 6.24
C CYS A 67 10.17 25.00 6.36
N GLU A 68 10.76 24.53 7.46
CA GLU A 68 10.94 23.09 7.75
C GLU A 68 9.63 22.37 7.99
N SER A 69 8.69 22.97 8.72
CA SER A 69 7.38 22.37 8.99
C SER A 69 6.61 22.04 7.71
N ARG A 70 6.70 22.90 6.69
CA ARG A 70 6.04 22.65 5.39
C ARG A 70 6.69 21.50 4.61
N LEU A 71 8.01 21.37 4.67
CA LEU A 71 8.72 20.24 4.06
C LEU A 71 8.41 18.95 4.82
N ALA A 72 8.52 18.96 6.15
CA ALA A 72 8.23 17.83 7.03
C ALA A 72 6.80 17.33 6.84
N ARG A 73 5.81 18.22 6.73
CA ARG A 73 4.41 17.86 6.44
C ARG A 73 4.20 17.23 5.07
N ASN A 74 4.92 17.70 4.06
CA ASN A 74 4.80 17.13 2.72
C ASN A 74 5.53 15.78 2.62
N LEU A 75 6.62 15.62 3.34
CA LEU A 75 7.31 14.35 3.48
C LEU A 75 6.50 13.35 4.31
N SER A 76 5.96 13.76 5.46
CA SER A 76 5.13 12.92 6.33
C SER A 76 3.99 12.26 5.58
N ARG A 77 3.33 13.00 4.69
CA ARG A 77 2.30 12.47 3.80
C ARG A 77 2.84 11.46 2.78
N ARG A 78 4.05 11.66 2.27
CA ARG A 78 4.65 10.85 1.20
C ARG A 78 5.34 9.57 1.70
N ILE A 79 5.93 9.62 2.89
CA ILE A 79 6.57 8.47 3.55
C ILE A 79 5.73 7.88 4.67
N MET A 80 4.56 8.46 4.95
CA MET A 80 3.55 7.93 5.87
C MET A 80 3.99 7.77 7.31
N VAL A 81 4.66 8.80 7.80
CA VAL A 81 5.14 8.86 9.17
C VAL A 81 4.75 10.21 9.72
N ASP A 82 4.41 10.29 10.99
CA ASP A 82 3.93 11.53 11.58
C ASP A 82 4.92 12.70 11.38
N GLU A 83 4.41 13.93 11.24
CA GLU A 83 5.26 15.12 10.98
C GLU A 83 6.34 15.26 12.07
N ALA A 84 5.96 14.98 13.31
CA ALA A 84 6.86 14.98 14.47
C ALA A 84 8.02 13.98 14.33
N VAL A 85 7.78 12.81 13.73
CA VAL A 85 8.81 11.78 13.55
C VAL A 85 9.81 12.20 12.48
N VAL A 86 9.35 12.81 11.39
CA VAL A 86 10.23 13.36 10.35
C VAL A 86 11.14 14.46 10.91
N LEU A 87 10.57 15.37 11.70
CA LEU A 87 11.33 16.42 12.39
C LEU A 87 12.34 15.84 13.39
N ARG A 88 11.94 14.81 14.14
CA ARG A 88 12.83 14.09 15.06
C ARG A 88 14.02 13.47 14.32
N TRP A 89 13.78 12.74 13.23
CA TRP A 89 14.85 12.16 12.41
C TRP A 89 15.79 13.22 11.84
N ARG A 90 15.24 14.36 11.40
CA ARG A 90 16.01 15.51 10.94
C ARG A 90 16.92 16.10 12.01
N ILE A 91 16.50 16.10 13.27
CA ILE A 91 17.31 16.55 14.42
C ILE A 91 18.37 15.50 14.78
N GLU A 92 17.97 14.23 14.95
CA GLU A 92 18.84 13.13 15.35
C GLU A 92 20.01 12.90 14.38
N ASP A 93 19.72 12.91 13.07
CA ASP A 93 20.70 12.66 12.01
C ASP A 93 21.29 13.94 11.41
N GLN A 94 20.97 15.09 12.00
CA GLN A 94 21.49 16.41 11.62
C GLN A 94 21.33 16.69 10.11
N TRP A 95 20.13 16.47 9.56
CA TRP A 95 19.88 16.80 8.16
C TRP A 95 19.95 18.32 7.95
N PRO A 96 20.30 18.81 6.74
CA PRO A 96 20.45 20.23 6.46
C PRO A 96 19.17 21.02 6.79
N ASN A 97 19.31 22.21 7.38
CA ASN A 97 18.18 23.09 7.64
C ASN A 97 17.51 23.51 6.31
N VAL A 98 16.20 23.76 6.34
CA VAL A 98 15.55 24.49 5.24
C VAL A 98 16.06 25.93 5.27
N ALA A 99 16.45 26.47 4.10
CA ALA A 99 17.04 27.80 4.04
C ALA A 99 16.06 28.85 4.57
N GLU A 100 16.38 29.42 5.75
CA GLU A 100 15.64 30.54 6.30
C GLU A 100 15.92 31.79 5.46
N GLY A 101 14.96 32.17 4.63
CA GLY A 101 14.72 33.58 4.30
C GLY A 101 15.83 34.36 3.61
N ARG A 102 16.76 33.74 2.86
CA ARG A 102 17.38 34.48 1.75
C ARG A 102 16.41 34.34 0.61
N GLY A 103 15.65 35.42 0.36
CA GLY A 103 14.67 35.53 -0.71
C GLY A 103 15.15 34.69 -1.87
N VAL A 104 14.55 33.50 -2.02
CA VAL A 104 14.68 32.73 -3.24
C VAL A 104 14.12 33.72 -4.21
N ALA A 105 15.02 34.37 -4.97
CA ALA A 105 14.60 35.08 -6.15
C ALA A 105 13.60 34.12 -6.78
N PHE A 106 12.40 34.61 -7.09
CA PHE A 106 11.70 34.01 -8.20
C PHE A 106 12.73 34.07 -9.35
N ARG A 107 13.61 33.06 -9.43
CA ARG A 107 13.93 32.47 -10.69
C ARG A 107 12.53 32.17 -11.16
N LEU A 108 12.01 33.05 -12.03
CA LEU A 108 11.26 32.57 -13.16
C LEU A 108 12.06 31.34 -13.56
N MET A 109 11.58 30.17 -13.14
CA MET A 109 12.10 28.95 -13.68
C MET A 109 12.00 29.23 -15.17
N ASP A 110 13.13 29.16 -15.86
CA ASP A 110 13.08 28.97 -17.28
C ASP A 110 12.00 27.91 -17.46
N PHE A 111 10.90 28.28 -18.11
CA PHE A 111 9.86 27.33 -18.49
C PHE A 111 10.42 26.31 -19.52
N GLY A 112 11.73 26.28 -19.74
CA GLY A 112 12.51 25.24 -20.41
C GLY A 112 13.19 24.22 -19.47
N ASP A 113 13.24 24.46 -18.16
CA ASP A 113 13.61 23.49 -17.10
C ASP A 113 12.39 23.04 -16.28
N THR A 114 11.17 23.37 -16.74
CA THR A 114 10.17 22.32 -16.79
C THR A 114 10.85 21.20 -17.56
N GLU A 115 11.41 20.23 -16.84
CA GLU A 115 11.41 18.85 -17.31
C GLU A 115 9.99 18.69 -17.87
N TYR A 116 9.87 18.82 -19.19
CA TYR A 116 8.92 18.05 -19.93
C TYR A 116 9.23 16.67 -19.41
N VAL A 117 8.42 16.26 -18.42
CA VAL A 117 8.36 14.91 -17.89
C VAL A 117 8.33 14.10 -19.16
N THR A 118 9.51 13.61 -19.51
CA THR A 118 9.69 12.79 -20.69
C THR A 118 8.73 11.64 -20.49
N ASP A 119 8.15 11.13 -21.55
CA ASP A 119 7.18 10.02 -21.54
C ASP A 119 7.74 8.70 -20.92
N ASN A 120 8.87 8.77 -20.22
CA ASN A 120 9.53 7.79 -19.37
C ASN A 120 9.57 8.30 -17.91
N GLU A 121 8.45 8.74 -17.35
CA GLU A 121 8.33 8.88 -15.92
C GLU A 121 8.54 7.46 -15.33
N ASP A 122 9.71 7.20 -14.74
CA ASP A 122 9.99 5.92 -14.11
C ASP A 122 8.89 5.67 -13.08
N PHE A 123 8.00 4.72 -13.39
CA PHE A 123 6.95 4.31 -12.48
C PHE A 123 7.59 3.78 -11.19
N VAL A 124 7.49 4.57 -10.12
CA VAL A 124 7.98 4.20 -8.79
C VAL A 124 6.80 4.14 -7.83
N ASP A 125 6.30 2.92 -7.60
CA ASP A 125 5.34 2.64 -6.54
C ASP A 125 6.04 2.75 -5.16
N PRO A 126 5.65 3.71 -4.31
CA PRO A 126 6.25 3.89 -2.98
C PRO A 126 6.05 2.67 -2.07
N LEU A 127 4.91 1.96 -2.20
CA LEU A 127 4.60 0.78 -1.40
C LEU A 127 5.44 -0.41 -1.84
N GLN A 128 5.64 -0.59 -3.15
CA GLN A 128 6.58 -1.60 -3.66
C GLN A 128 7.99 -1.36 -3.12
N THR A 129 8.47 -0.13 -3.21
CA THR A 129 9.80 0.27 -2.70
C THR A 129 9.92 -0.02 -1.19
N PHE A 130 8.87 0.29 -0.43
CA PHE A 130 8.82 -0.02 1.00
C PHE A 130 8.93 -1.53 1.26
N ILE A 131 8.14 -2.35 0.56
CA ILE A 131 8.15 -3.81 0.72
C ILE A 131 9.52 -4.40 0.43
N GLU A 132 10.18 -3.99 -0.67
CA GLU A 132 11.50 -4.48 -1.05
C GLU A 132 12.58 -4.16 0.00
N ASN A 133 12.49 -2.98 0.62
CA ASN A 133 13.43 -2.56 1.67
C ASN A 133 13.16 -3.23 3.03
N VAL A 134 11.91 -3.61 3.31
CA VAL A 134 11.55 -4.32 4.56
C VAL A 134 11.87 -5.81 4.45
N PHE A 135 11.40 -6.44 3.37
CA PHE A 135 11.55 -7.87 3.08
C PHE A 135 12.75 -8.11 2.16
N VAL A 136 13.95 -7.85 2.68
CA VAL A 136 15.21 -7.82 1.90
C VAL A 136 15.65 -9.20 1.39
N THR A 137 15.40 -10.25 2.16
CA THR A 137 15.86 -11.61 1.82
C THR A 137 14.81 -12.40 1.04
N ASN A 138 15.24 -13.31 0.17
CA ASN A 138 14.32 -14.20 -0.59
C ASN A 138 13.31 -14.90 0.32
N ARG A 139 13.73 -15.37 1.51
CA ARG A 139 12.82 -15.99 2.48
C ARG A 139 11.74 -15.03 2.96
N GLN A 140 12.11 -13.78 3.28
CA GLN A 140 11.16 -12.75 3.71
C GLN A 140 10.19 -12.37 2.57
N GLN A 141 10.68 -12.28 1.33
CA GLN A 141 9.83 -12.06 0.16
C GLN A 141 8.85 -13.21 -0.06
N CYS A 142 9.26 -14.46 0.16
CA CYS A 142 8.35 -15.61 0.11
C CYS A 142 7.25 -15.54 1.18
N ILE A 143 7.57 -15.04 2.38
CA ILE A 143 6.60 -14.83 3.46
C ILE A 143 5.56 -13.79 3.00
N TRP A 144 6.03 -12.64 2.52
CA TRP A 144 5.15 -11.59 2.02
C TRP A 144 4.31 -12.06 0.84
N GLY A 145 4.89 -12.77 -0.13
CA GLY A 145 4.16 -13.35 -1.26
C GLY A 145 3.15 -14.42 -0.85
N ARG A 146 3.34 -15.12 0.28
CA ARG A 146 2.31 -16.01 0.86
C ARG A 146 1.17 -15.19 1.45
N TYR A 147 1.48 -14.13 2.19
CA TYR A 147 0.47 -13.20 2.71
C TYR A 147 -0.37 -12.59 1.58
N CYS A 148 0.26 -12.03 0.54
CA CYS A 148 -0.45 -11.42 -0.59
C CYS A 148 -1.42 -12.38 -1.29
N ARG A 149 -1.11 -13.69 -1.32
CA ARG A 149 -1.99 -14.71 -1.91
C ARG A 149 -3.13 -15.12 -1.00
N LEU A 150 -2.91 -15.17 0.31
CA LEU A 150 -3.88 -15.71 1.26
C LEU A 150 -4.80 -14.65 1.87
N GLN A 151 -4.31 -13.42 2.03
CA GLN A 151 -4.99 -12.33 2.75
C GLN A 151 -4.92 -11.00 1.98
N GLY A 152 -4.14 -10.92 0.92
CA GLY A 152 -4.01 -9.73 0.07
C GLY A 152 -5.20 -9.48 -0.85
N SER A 153 -6.40 -9.89 -0.46
CA SER A 153 -7.65 -9.76 -1.22
C SER A 153 -8.69 -9.06 -0.34
N LEU A 154 -9.74 -8.53 -0.95
CA LEU A 154 -10.87 -8.03 -0.16
C LEU A 154 -11.56 -9.20 0.55
N LEU A 155 -12.30 -8.91 1.61
CA LEU A 155 -13.28 -9.85 2.16
C LEU A 155 -14.56 -9.79 1.33
N PRO A 156 -15.27 -10.91 1.11
CA PRO A 156 -16.51 -10.91 0.35
C PRO A 156 -17.54 -9.89 0.86
N GLU A 157 -17.59 -9.68 2.18
CA GLU A 157 -18.48 -8.75 2.87
C GLU A 157 -18.15 -7.27 2.58
N GLU A 158 -16.92 -6.96 2.15
CA GLU A 158 -16.51 -5.61 1.74
C GLU A 158 -17.09 -5.24 0.35
N ILE A 159 -17.63 -6.23 -0.38
CA ILE A 159 -18.17 -6.06 -1.72
C ILE A 159 -19.69 -5.99 -1.68
N ARG A 160 -20.22 -4.88 -2.20
CA ARG A 160 -21.67 -4.63 -2.26
C ARG A 160 -22.34 -5.56 -3.26
N PRO A 161 -23.39 -6.30 -2.88
CA PRO A 161 -24.14 -7.19 -3.79
C PRO A 161 -24.66 -6.50 -5.05
N TYR A 162 -24.99 -5.20 -4.96
CA TYR A 162 -25.47 -4.42 -6.10
C TYR A 162 -24.42 -4.28 -7.21
N ASP A 163 -23.14 -4.12 -6.85
CA ASP A 163 -22.06 -3.98 -7.82
C ASP A 163 -21.75 -5.32 -8.49
N VAL A 164 -21.82 -6.41 -7.71
CA VAL A 164 -21.75 -7.78 -8.22
C VAL A 164 -22.87 -8.05 -9.22
N ALA A 165 -24.12 -7.72 -8.87
CA ALA A 165 -25.26 -7.91 -9.74
C ALA A 165 -25.14 -7.10 -11.04
N PHE A 166 -24.67 -5.86 -10.96
CA PHE A 166 -24.38 -5.04 -12.14
C PHE A 166 -23.36 -5.72 -13.05
N VAL A 167 -22.22 -6.15 -12.52
CA VAL A 167 -21.17 -6.81 -13.32
C VAL A 167 -21.71 -8.10 -13.96
N LEU A 168 -22.44 -8.93 -13.21
CA LEU A 168 -23.02 -10.18 -13.73
C LEU A 168 -24.04 -9.97 -14.87
N ASN A 169 -24.78 -8.85 -14.84
CA ASN A 169 -25.86 -8.60 -15.79
C ASN A 169 -25.43 -7.76 -16.99
N GLU A 170 -24.47 -6.85 -16.82
CA GLU A 170 -24.18 -5.78 -17.78
C GLU A 170 -22.77 -5.89 -18.41
N THR A 171 -21.93 -6.82 -17.95
CA THR A 171 -20.54 -6.91 -18.43
C THR A 171 -20.21 -8.28 -19.01
N SER A 172 -19.55 -8.27 -20.16
CA SER A 172 -19.10 -9.49 -20.83
C SER A 172 -17.67 -9.83 -20.42
N LEU A 173 -17.51 -10.76 -19.49
CA LEU A 173 -16.21 -11.13 -18.96
C LEU A 173 -16.14 -12.60 -18.58
N SER A 174 -14.92 -13.12 -18.58
CA SER A 174 -14.65 -14.49 -18.14
C SER A 174 -14.81 -14.60 -16.62
N THR A 175 -15.11 -15.79 -16.13
CA THR A 175 -15.14 -16.09 -14.69
C THR A 175 -13.83 -15.67 -13.99
N ARG A 176 -12.67 -15.85 -14.65
CA ARG A 176 -11.37 -15.40 -14.12
C ARG A 176 -11.33 -13.87 -13.96
N HIS A 177 -11.76 -13.13 -14.99
CA HIS A 177 -11.76 -11.67 -14.96
C HIS A 177 -12.78 -11.11 -13.95
N PHE A 178 -13.86 -11.84 -13.70
CA PHE A 178 -14.85 -11.46 -12.69
C PHE A 178 -14.22 -11.39 -11.30
N TYR A 179 -13.55 -12.47 -10.88
CA TYR A 179 -12.90 -12.53 -9.57
C TYR A 179 -11.76 -11.51 -9.47
N ALA A 180 -10.98 -11.34 -10.55
CA ALA A 180 -9.92 -10.33 -10.62
C ALA A 180 -10.44 -8.89 -10.47
N LEU A 181 -11.57 -8.55 -11.11
CA LEU A 181 -12.20 -7.22 -11.02
C LEU A 181 -12.51 -6.85 -9.58
N PHE A 182 -13.00 -7.82 -8.80
CA PHE A 182 -13.34 -7.64 -7.40
C PHE A 182 -12.16 -7.84 -6.44
N GLN A 183 -10.96 -8.13 -6.94
CA GLN A 183 -9.78 -8.47 -6.14
C GLN A 183 -10.07 -9.63 -5.16
N GLN A 184 -10.74 -10.68 -5.66
CA GLN A 184 -11.22 -11.82 -4.88
C GLN A 184 -10.62 -13.14 -5.32
N GLU A 185 -10.51 -14.06 -4.36
CA GLU A 185 -10.17 -15.46 -4.63
C GLU A 185 -11.43 -16.27 -5.02
N PRO A 186 -11.39 -17.07 -6.10
CA PRO A 186 -12.57 -17.76 -6.62
C PRO A 186 -13.30 -18.64 -5.59
N TYR A 187 -12.56 -19.36 -4.75
CA TYR A 187 -13.13 -20.33 -3.82
C TYR A 187 -13.94 -19.66 -2.70
N ALA A 188 -13.40 -18.61 -2.09
CA ALA A 188 -14.07 -17.90 -1.00
C ALA A 188 -15.26 -17.09 -1.52
N PHE A 189 -15.09 -16.40 -2.65
CA PHE A 189 -16.13 -15.53 -3.18
C PHE A 189 -17.30 -16.31 -3.77
N ALA A 190 -17.07 -17.46 -4.42
CA ALA A 190 -18.16 -18.29 -4.95
C ALA A 190 -19.18 -18.68 -3.88
N ARG A 191 -18.72 -19.09 -2.69
CA ARG A 191 -19.61 -19.45 -1.57
C ARG A 191 -20.44 -18.26 -1.10
N TYR A 192 -19.83 -17.09 -1.00
CA TYR A 192 -20.55 -15.86 -0.65
C TYR A 192 -21.62 -15.52 -1.69
N LEU A 193 -21.33 -15.68 -2.99
CA LEU A 193 -22.30 -15.43 -4.07
C LEU A 193 -23.52 -16.34 -3.97
N ASP A 194 -23.32 -17.62 -3.62
CA ASP A 194 -24.40 -18.57 -3.39
C ASP A 194 -25.27 -18.12 -2.20
N ASP A 195 -24.66 -17.70 -1.09
CA ASP A 195 -25.37 -17.24 0.12
C ASP A 195 -26.26 -15.99 -0.16
N ILE A 196 -25.82 -15.10 -1.07
CA ILE A 196 -26.60 -13.92 -1.49
C ILE A 196 -27.42 -14.14 -2.76
N ASN A 197 -27.55 -15.37 -3.23
CA ASN A 197 -28.34 -15.79 -4.40
C ASN A 197 -27.95 -15.09 -5.73
N LEU A 198 -26.65 -14.86 -5.95
CA LEU A 198 -26.11 -14.32 -7.19
C LEU A 198 -25.46 -15.41 -8.05
N ASP A 199 -26.15 -15.80 -9.13
CA ASP A 199 -25.71 -16.89 -10.00
C ASP A 199 -24.64 -16.45 -11.02
N MET A 200 -23.43 -17.00 -10.87
CA MET A 200 -22.30 -16.83 -11.79
C MET A 200 -22.55 -17.34 -13.21
N ARG A 201 -23.51 -18.25 -13.41
CA ARG A 201 -23.91 -18.71 -14.75
C ARG A 201 -24.43 -17.57 -15.62
N ARG A 202 -24.81 -16.43 -15.04
CA ARG A 202 -25.18 -15.22 -15.80
C ARG A 202 -24.05 -14.70 -16.69
N LEU A 203 -22.79 -14.93 -16.33
CA LEU A 203 -21.65 -14.54 -17.16
C LEU A 203 -21.61 -15.30 -18.50
N SER A 204 -22.11 -16.54 -18.57
CA SER A 204 -22.10 -17.34 -19.80
C SER A 204 -23.12 -16.86 -20.84
N ARG A 205 -23.99 -15.91 -20.48
CA ARG A 205 -24.93 -15.27 -21.42
C ARG A 205 -24.20 -14.51 -22.54
N PHE A 206 -22.98 -14.08 -22.28
CA PHE A 206 -22.18 -13.36 -23.25
C PHE A 206 -21.28 -14.32 -24.04
N LYS A 207 -21.35 -14.24 -25.37
CA LYS A 207 -20.59 -15.12 -26.27
C LYS A 207 -19.11 -14.76 -26.40
N VAL A 208 -18.73 -13.52 -26.06
CA VAL A 208 -17.39 -12.97 -26.30
C VAL A 208 -16.88 -12.27 -25.05
N ASN A 209 -15.92 -12.88 -24.37
CA ASN A 209 -15.30 -12.29 -23.18
C ASN A 209 -14.42 -11.09 -23.53
N VAL A 210 -14.55 -10.01 -22.77
CA VAL A 210 -13.75 -8.79 -22.94
C VAL A 210 -12.69 -8.70 -21.82
N PRO A 211 -11.43 -8.34 -22.13
CA PRO A 211 -10.41 -8.04 -21.11
C PRO A 211 -10.80 -6.87 -20.21
N ILE A 212 -10.35 -6.90 -18.95
CA ILE A 212 -10.72 -5.87 -17.95
C ILE A 212 -10.26 -4.48 -18.39
N HIS A 213 -9.05 -4.33 -18.93
CA HIS A 213 -8.54 -3.03 -19.38
C HIS A 213 -9.44 -2.41 -20.48
N ILE A 214 -10.00 -3.22 -21.39
CA ILE A 214 -10.96 -2.74 -22.41
C ILE A 214 -12.30 -2.38 -21.75
N LEU A 215 -12.77 -3.15 -20.77
CA LEU A 215 -14.00 -2.83 -20.05
C LEU A 215 -13.88 -1.51 -19.28
N MET A 216 -12.76 -1.27 -18.61
CA MET A 216 -12.51 -0.02 -17.89
C MET A 216 -12.51 1.19 -18.83
N THR A 217 -11.94 1.08 -20.03
CA THR A 217 -11.97 2.20 -21.00
C THR A 217 -13.37 2.49 -21.53
N LYS A 218 -14.20 1.45 -21.74
CA LYS A 218 -15.54 1.59 -22.35
C LYS A 218 -16.67 1.81 -21.35
N ASN A 219 -16.50 1.42 -20.09
CA ASN A 219 -17.54 1.50 -19.08
C ASN A 219 -17.00 2.22 -17.83
N GLN A 220 -17.45 3.46 -17.64
CA GLN A 220 -17.01 4.29 -16.52
C GLN A 220 -17.32 3.63 -15.17
N ARG A 221 -18.50 3.04 -15.01
CA ARG A 221 -18.87 2.38 -13.76
C ARG A 221 -17.96 1.19 -13.45
N VAL A 222 -17.57 0.40 -14.45
CA VAL A 222 -16.59 -0.69 -14.26
C VAL A 222 -15.22 -0.14 -13.87
N ARG A 223 -14.79 0.97 -14.50
CA ARG A 223 -13.55 1.65 -14.14
C ARG A 223 -13.55 2.09 -12.68
N ASP A 224 -14.61 2.76 -12.25
CA ASP A 224 -14.76 3.27 -10.89
C ASP A 224 -14.76 2.12 -9.86
N LEU A 225 -15.42 0.99 -10.20
CA LEU A 225 -15.40 -0.21 -9.36
C LEU A 225 -13.99 -0.81 -9.25
N VAL A 226 -13.31 -1.05 -10.38
CA VAL A 226 -11.95 -1.62 -10.39
C VAL A 226 -10.99 -0.75 -9.59
N LEU A 227 -11.00 0.57 -9.84
CA LEU A 227 -10.12 1.51 -9.16
C LEU A 227 -10.49 1.65 -7.67
N GLY A 228 -11.77 1.64 -7.33
CA GLY A 228 -12.23 1.66 -5.94
C GLY A 228 -11.77 0.43 -5.15
N PHE A 229 -11.93 -0.78 -5.70
CA PHE A 229 -11.46 -2.00 -5.05
C PHE A 229 -9.94 -2.10 -5.03
N ALA A 230 -9.25 -1.71 -6.11
CA ALA A 230 -7.79 -1.65 -6.13
C ALA A 230 -7.26 -0.68 -5.06
N GLN A 231 -7.88 0.51 -4.90
CA GLN A 231 -7.54 1.47 -3.85
C GLN A 231 -7.73 0.88 -2.45
N GLN A 232 -8.83 0.18 -2.21
CA GLN A 232 -9.07 -0.48 -0.92
C GLN A 232 -8.02 -1.54 -0.61
N VAL A 233 -7.67 -2.39 -1.57
CA VAL A 233 -6.63 -3.42 -1.37
C VAL A 233 -5.25 -2.78 -1.21
N TYR A 234 -4.95 -1.76 -2.01
CA TYR A 234 -3.69 -1.01 -1.90
C TYR A 234 -3.55 -0.40 -0.51
N THR A 235 -4.58 0.27 0.00
CA THR A 235 -4.57 0.99 1.29
C THR A 235 -4.67 0.05 2.50
N ASN A 236 -5.62 -0.89 2.48
CA ASN A 236 -6.00 -1.66 3.67
C ASN A 236 -5.28 -3.01 3.77
N ARG A 237 -4.80 -3.55 2.64
CA ARG A 237 -4.08 -4.83 2.55
C ARG A 237 -2.63 -4.67 2.14
N GLY A 238 -2.17 -3.44 1.87
CA GLY A 238 -0.77 -3.15 1.58
C GLY A 238 -0.25 -3.85 0.33
N ILE A 239 -1.10 -4.12 -0.65
CA ILE A 239 -0.70 -4.80 -1.89
C ILE A 239 -0.27 -3.77 -2.93
N SER A 240 0.95 -3.90 -3.42
CA SER A 240 1.54 -2.98 -4.39
C SER A 240 0.83 -2.98 -5.75
N ILE A 241 0.95 -1.86 -6.46
CA ILE A 241 0.35 -1.64 -7.78
C ILE A 241 0.84 -2.64 -8.83
N PRO A 242 2.12 -3.05 -8.88
CA PRO A 242 2.56 -4.13 -9.76
C PRO A 242 1.79 -5.43 -9.54
N THR A 243 1.54 -5.78 -8.28
CA THR A 243 0.79 -7.00 -7.93
C THR A 243 -0.69 -6.88 -8.32
N LEU A 244 -1.31 -5.73 -8.07
CA LEU A 244 -2.70 -5.46 -8.46
C LEU A 244 -2.87 -5.47 -10.00
N ALA A 245 -1.96 -4.83 -10.71
CA ALA A 245 -1.97 -4.77 -12.18
C ALA A 245 -1.79 -6.17 -12.80
N GLN A 246 -0.92 -7.00 -12.21
CA GLN A 246 -0.76 -8.40 -12.62
C GLN A 246 -2.06 -9.19 -12.46
N ARG A 247 -2.83 -8.98 -11.37
CA ARG A 247 -4.13 -9.65 -11.17
C ARG A 247 -5.16 -9.20 -12.20
N LEU A 248 -5.15 -7.93 -12.56
CA LEU A 248 -6.06 -7.31 -13.52
C LEU A 248 -5.65 -7.54 -14.99
N ASP A 249 -4.53 -8.22 -15.24
CA ASP A 249 -3.97 -8.46 -16.57
C ASP A 249 -3.76 -7.15 -17.36
N MET A 250 -3.08 -6.19 -16.72
CA MET A 250 -2.78 -4.88 -17.31
C MET A 250 -1.39 -4.37 -16.91
N PRO A 251 -0.81 -3.42 -17.66
CA PRO A 251 0.45 -2.78 -17.28
C PRO A 251 0.32 -1.99 -15.98
N ALA A 252 1.33 -2.07 -15.10
CA ALA A 252 1.35 -1.38 -13.82
C ALA A 252 1.28 0.15 -13.97
N PHE A 253 2.00 0.70 -14.95
CA PHE A 253 1.96 2.12 -15.29
C PHE A 253 0.55 2.60 -15.67
N ASP A 254 -0.20 1.80 -16.45
CA ASP A 254 -1.56 2.15 -16.84
C ASP A 254 -2.51 2.17 -15.64
N LEU A 255 -2.39 1.19 -14.74
CA LEU A 255 -3.18 1.16 -13.51
C LEU A 255 -2.86 2.36 -12.63
N TRP A 256 -1.56 2.65 -12.46
CA TRP A 256 -1.09 3.81 -11.71
C TRP A 256 -1.71 5.11 -12.22
N ARG A 257 -1.53 5.39 -13.53
CA ARG A 257 -2.07 6.59 -14.17
C ARG A 257 -3.59 6.68 -14.06
N LEU A 258 -4.31 5.57 -14.21
CA LEU A 258 -5.77 5.57 -14.08
C LEU A 258 -6.23 5.89 -12.66
N GLY A 259 -5.54 5.40 -11.64
CA GLY A 259 -5.85 5.74 -10.25
C GLY A 259 -5.56 7.19 -9.92
N ASP A 260 -4.44 7.73 -10.42
CA ASP A 260 -4.11 9.16 -10.25
C ASP A 260 -5.19 10.08 -10.84
N LEU A 261 -5.73 9.73 -12.01
CA LEU A 261 -6.83 10.47 -12.63
C LEU A 261 -8.19 10.30 -11.91
N HIS A 262 -8.37 9.23 -11.14
CA HIS A 262 -9.65 8.89 -10.50
C HIS A 262 -9.77 9.43 -9.06
N GLY A 263 -8.64 9.67 -8.38
CA GLY A 263 -8.67 10.25 -7.02
C GLY A 263 -7.36 10.22 -6.25
N GLU A 264 -6.22 10.05 -6.94
CA GLU A 264 -4.89 9.82 -6.36
C GLU A 264 -4.79 8.53 -5.52
N TRP A 265 -3.65 7.83 -5.60
CA TRP A 265 -3.42 6.64 -4.78
C TRP A 265 -3.18 7.01 -3.32
N VAL A 266 -4.10 6.63 -2.45
CA VAL A 266 -3.93 6.74 -0.99
C VAL A 266 -3.10 5.57 -0.48
N LEU A 267 -1.99 5.85 0.18
CA LEU A 267 -1.10 4.82 0.71
C LEU A 267 -1.60 4.25 2.08
N PRO A 268 -1.16 3.05 2.51
CA PRO A 268 -1.51 2.46 3.82
C PRO A 268 -0.95 3.20 5.03
N SER A 269 -1.76 3.45 6.07
CA SER A 269 -1.24 4.08 7.30
C SER A 269 -0.09 3.27 7.93
N GLN A 270 0.77 3.93 8.71
CA GLN A 270 1.86 3.26 9.45
C GLN A 270 1.34 2.12 10.34
N GLN A 271 0.22 2.34 11.03
CA GLN A 271 -0.43 1.33 11.86
C GLN A 271 -0.86 0.12 11.02
N THR A 272 -1.44 0.37 9.84
CA THR A 272 -1.80 -0.67 8.88
C THR A 272 -0.56 -1.47 8.46
N LEU A 273 0.53 -0.81 8.06
CA LEU A 273 1.76 -1.51 7.65
C LEU A 273 2.35 -2.37 8.76
N ASN A 274 2.39 -1.86 10.00
CA ASN A 274 2.88 -2.62 11.15
C ASN A 274 2.03 -3.87 11.41
N HIS A 275 0.71 -3.73 11.35
CA HIS A 275 -0.23 -4.84 11.49
C HIS A 275 -0.03 -5.90 10.40
N LEU A 276 0.08 -5.48 9.14
CA LEU A 276 0.27 -6.39 8.01
C LEU A 276 1.60 -7.13 8.06
N ILE A 277 2.67 -6.48 8.52
CA ILE A 277 3.96 -7.15 8.75
C ILE A 277 3.80 -8.25 9.79
N ALA A 278 3.16 -7.96 10.93
CA ALA A 278 2.92 -8.96 11.98
C ALA A 278 2.08 -10.13 11.45
N GLU A 279 0.98 -9.84 10.75
CA GLU A 279 0.09 -10.85 10.18
C GLU A 279 0.82 -11.75 9.18
N SER A 280 1.62 -11.17 8.28
CA SER A 280 2.39 -11.91 7.29
C SER A 280 3.34 -12.93 7.92
N VAL A 281 3.95 -12.57 9.05
CA VAL A 281 4.83 -13.46 9.81
C VAL A 281 4.02 -14.54 10.52
N VAL A 282 2.95 -14.19 11.25
CA VAL A 282 2.12 -15.18 11.96
C VAL A 282 1.60 -16.26 11.01
N LYS A 283 1.08 -15.88 9.84
CA LYS A 283 0.56 -16.82 8.83
C LYS A 283 1.65 -17.67 8.16
N HIS A 284 2.92 -17.31 8.28
CA HIS A 284 4.00 -18.18 7.82
C HIS A 284 4.19 -19.42 8.71
N PHE A 285 3.96 -19.25 10.02
CA PHE A 285 4.17 -20.28 11.03
C PHE A 285 2.92 -21.14 11.29
N VAL A 286 1.74 -20.73 10.79
CA VAL A 286 0.49 -21.53 10.72
C VAL A 286 0.41 -22.28 9.39
#